data_AF-A0A532DBW5-F1
#
_entry.id   AF-A0A532DBW5-F1
#
_cell.length_a   1.000
_cell.length_b   1.000
_cell.length_c   1.000
_cell.angle_alpha   90.00
_cell.angle_beta   90.00
_cell.angle_gamma   90.00
#
_symmetry.space_group_name_H-M   'P 1'
#
loop_
_entity.id
_entity.type
_entity.pdbx_description
1 polymer ?
#
loop_
_entity_poly.entity_id
_entity_poly.type
_entity_poly.pdbx_seq_one_letter_code
_entity_poly.pdbx_strand_id
1 'polypeptide(L)'
;WMGLWRFNVISNIIFSAATLGWIWNSRDRNVANVDPKTELKRYFYWMMWLAIYVFGVYWAGSYTLEQDASWHQVIIRDTSFTASHIIAFYFTFPLYITCGVASYLYAMTRLPQFSKAVSFPLVGAIVGPMMILPNVGLNEWGHAFWFVDELFAAPLHWGFVTLGWCGLFGGTGGVAAQIVARMSNLCDVVWNNESKDCLHVIPY
;
A
#
# COMPACT_ATOMS: atom_id res chain seq x y z
N TRP A 1 6.32 -15.18 -22.52
CA TRP A 1 6.71 -14.07 -21.63
C TRP A 1 6.25 -12.70 -22.12
N MET A 2 6.64 -12.22 -23.31
CA MET A 2 6.24 -10.87 -23.76
C MET A 2 4.73 -10.65 -23.92
N GLY A 3 3.96 -11.69 -24.27
CA GLY A 3 2.49 -11.59 -24.26
C GLY A 3 1.92 -11.37 -22.85
N LEU A 4 2.47 -12.06 -21.84
CA LEU A 4 2.10 -11.87 -20.44
C LEU A 4 2.49 -10.48 -19.94
N TRP A 5 3.67 -9.97 -20.32
CA TRP A 5 4.06 -8.60 -20.01
C TRP A 5 3.05 -7.57 -20.54
N ARG A 6 2.64 -7.65 -21.82
CA ARG A 6 1.64 -6.75 -22.40
C ARG A 6 0.31 -6.84 -21.64
N PHE A 7 -0.14 -8.05 -21.34
CA PHE A 7 -1.35 -8.28 -20.56
C PHE A 7 -1.25 -7.66 -19.16
N ASN A 8 -0.15 -7.89 -18.44
CA ASN A 8 0.05 -7.37 -17.09
C ASN A 8 0.03 -5.84 -17.07
N VAL A 9 0.72 -5.18 -18.01
CA VAL A 9 0.74 -3.71 -18.11
C VAL A 9 -0.65 -3.17 -18.39
N ILE A 10 -1.33 -3.68 -19.42
CA ILE A 10 -2.67 -3.19 -19.81
C ILE A 10 -3.68 -3.44 -18.69
N SER A 11 -3.70 -4.65 -18.12
CA SER A 11 -4.63 -5.01 -17.06
C SER A 11 -4.42 -4.18 -15.80
N ASN A 12 -3.18 -3.89 -15.40
CA ASN A 12 -2.91 -3.03 -14.25
C ASN A 12 -3.36 -1.58 -14.48
N ILE A 13 -3.15 -1.03 -15.68
CA ILE A 13 -3.63 0.32 -16.01
C ILE A 13 -5.16 0.38 -15.92
N ILE A 14 -5.86 -0.60 -16.52
CA ILE A 14 -7.32 -0.68 -16.47
C ILE A 14 -7.81 -0.84 -15.03
N PHE A 15 -7.21 -1.77 -14.27
CA PHE A 15 -7.57 -2.02 -12.88
C PHE A 15 -7.38 -0.78 -12.01
N SER A 16 -6.29 -0.03 -12.20
CA SER A 16 -6.01 1.21 -11.50
C SER A 16 -7.04 2.28 -11.83
N ALA A 17 -7.28 2.55 -13.12
CA ALA A 17 -8.25 3.54 -13.56
C ALA A 17 -9.67 3.21 -13.07
N ALA A 18 -10.09 1.95 -13.20
CA ALA A 18 -11.41 1.50 -12.79
C ALA A 18 -11.60 1.58 -11.27
N THR A 19 -10.66 1.04 -10.50
CA THR A 19 -10.74 1.02 -9.03
C THR A 19 -10.69 2.43 -8.45
N LEU A 20 -9.67 3.21 -8.81
CA LEU A 20 -9.48 4.56 -8.26
C LEU A 20 -10.59 5.51 -8.75
N GLY A 21 -11.01 5.38 -10.01
CA GLY A 21 -12.13 6.13 -10.58
C GLY A 21 -13.45 5.80 -9.88
N TRP A 22 -13.75 4.52 -9.64
CA TRP A 22 -14.96 4.10 -8.93
C TRP A 22 -14.97 4.64 -7.49
N ILE A 23 -13.85 4.51 -6.77
CA ILE A 23 -13.69 5.05 -5.42
C ILE A 23 -13.89 6.57 -5.44
N TRP A 24 -13.27 7.30 -6.35
CA TRP A 24 -13.42 8.76 -6.39
C TRP A 24 -14.85 9.22 -6.74
N ASN A 25 -15.49 8.54 -7.69
CA ASN A 25 -16.84 8.90 -8.17
C ASN A 25 -17.93 8.59 -7.14
N SER A 26 -17.78 7.49 -6.39
CA SER A 26 -18.71 7.10 -5.33
C SER A 26 -18.37 7.68 -3.95
N ARG A 27 -17.54 8.73 -3.89
CA ARG A 27 -17.17 9.38 -2.63
C ARG A 27 -18.39 9.98 -1.95
N ASP A 28 -18.39 9.92 -0.63
CA ASP A 28 -19.39 10.61 0.17
C ASP A 28 -19.07 12.12 0.15
N ARG A 29 -20.06 12.95 -0.21
CA ARG A 29 -19.90 14.41 -0.28
C ARG A 29 -20.15 15.10 1.06
N ASN A 30 -20.69 14.39 2.03
CA ASN A 30 -20.99 14.88 3.37
C ASN A 30 -20.34 13.99 4.45
N VAL A 31 -19.07 13.62 4.23
CA VAL A 31 -18.29 12.75 5.14
C VAL A 31 -18.27 13.25 6.58
N ALA A 32 -18.34 14.56 6.80
CA ALA A 32 -18.33 15.13 8.15
C ALA A 32 -19.54 14.72 9.01
N ASN A 33 -20.65 14.29 8.40
CA ASN A 33 -21.93 14.06 9.07
C ASN A 33 -22.42 12.60 8.93
N VAL A 34 -21.48 11.65 8.89
CA VAL A 34 -21.81 10.21 8.78
C VAL A 34 -22.39 9.70 10.11
N ASP A 35 -23.44 8.89 10.03
CA ASP A 35 -24.02 8.23 11.20
C ASP A 35 -23.01 7.26 11.86
N PRO A 36 -22.87 7.22 13.20
CA PRO A 36 -21.86 6.38 13.88
C PRO A 36 -21.90 4.89 13.50
N LYS A 37 -23.10 4.32 13.31
CA LYS A 37 -23.23 2.90 12.92
C LYS A 37 -22.75 2.69 11.49
N THR A 38 -23.01 3.66 10.61
CA THR A 38 -22.52 3.65 9.23
C THR A 38 -21.01 3.84 9.17
N GLU A 39 -20.45 4.72 10.00
CA GLU A 39 -19.01 4.94 10.10
C GLU A 39 -18.30 3.67 10.54
N LEU A 40 -18.79 3.00 11.60
CA LEU A 40 -18.25 1.75 12.09
C LEU A 40 -18.24 0.67 10.99
N LYS A 41 -19.32 0.56 10.22
CA LYS A 41 -19.40 -0.35 9.08
C LYS A 41 -18.36 -0.04 8.00
N ARG A 42 -18.13 1.25 7.71
CA ARG A 42 -17.11 1.69 6.75
C ARG A 42 -15.69 1.37 7.22
N TYR A 43 -15.42 1.37 8.53
CA TYR A 43 -14.14 0.88 9.07
C TYR A 43 -13.90 -0.60 8.76
N PHE A 44 -14.91 -1.47 8.87
CA PHE A 44 -14.77 -2.88 8.45
C PHE A 44 -14.45 -3.02 6.96
N TYR A 45 -15.16 -2.29 6.10
CA TYR A 45 -14.86 -2.28 4.66
C TYR A 45 -13.47 -1.73 4.36
N TRP A 46 -13.03 -0.72 5.10
CA TRP A 46 -11.69 -0.18 4.95
C TRP A 46 -10.61 -1.18 5.40
N MET A 47 -10.84 -1.90 6.50
CA MET A 47 -9.95 -2.98 6.93
C MET A 47 -9.86 -4.10 5.88
N MET A 48 -10.92 -4.38 5.11
CA MET A 48 -10.83 -5.30 3.96
C MET A 48 -9.89 -4.77 2.88
N TRP A 49 -9.94 -3.47 2.56
CA TRP A 49 -8.99 -2.83 1.64
C TRP A 49 -7.54 -2.92 2.16
N LEU A 50 -7.34 -2.67 3.45
CA LEU A 50 -6.03 -2.81 4.09
C LEU A 50 -5.52 -4.25 4.05
N ALA A 51 -6.39 -5.24 4.28
CA ALA A 51 -6.01 -6.65 4.20
C ALA A 51 -5.58 -7.06 2.77
N ILE A 52 -6.32 -6.60 1.74
CA ILE A 52 -5.94 -6.81 0.33
C ILE A 52 -4.60 -6.13 0.02
N TYR A 53 -4.40 -4.92 0.53
CA TYR A 53 -3.13 -4.21 0.38
C TYR A 53 -1.95 -4.96 1.02
N VAL A 54 -2.08 -5.38 2.28
CA VAL A 54 -1.05 -6.16 3.00
C VAL A 54 -0.75 -7.47 2.28
N PHE A 55 -1.78 -8.16 1.77
CA PHE A 55 -1.60 -9.36 0.96
C PHE A 55 -0.85 -9.07 -0.35
N GLY A 56 -1.14 -7.95 -1.00
CA GLY A 56 -0.39 -7.47 -2.17
C GLY A 56 1.07 -7.17 -1.84
N VAL A 57 1.34 -6.53 -0.70
CA VAL A 57 2.71 -6.28 -0.20
C VAL A 57 3.44 -7.58 0.08
N TYR A 58 2.79 -8.61 0.62
CA TYR A 58 3.40 -9.93 0.78
C TYR A 58 3.83 -10.53 -0.56
N TRP A 59 2.95 -10.53 -1.57
CA TRP A 59 3.29 -11.10 -2.87
C TRP A 59 4.42 -10.34 -3.55
N ALA A 60 4.36 -9.01 -3.55
CA ALA A 60 5.36 -8.17 -4.19
C ALA A 60 6.67 -8.12 -3.42
N GLY A 61 6.61 -7.80 -2.12
CA GLY A 61 7.74 -7.55 -1.24
C GLY A 61 8.46 -8.80 -0.75
N SER A 62 7.80 -9.96 -0.75
CA SER A 62 8.39 -11.23 -0.31
C SER A 62 8.44 -12.23 -1.45
N TYR A 63 7.30 -12.78 -1.87
CA TYR A 63 7.30 -13.97 -2.72
C TYR A 63 7.98 -13.73 -4.08
N THR A 64 7.57 -12.71 -4.83
CA THR A 64 8.10 -12.48 -6.19
C THR A 64 9.48 -11.85 -6.18
N LEU A 65 9.81 -11.06 -5.16
CA LEU A 65 11.16 -10.50 -4.98
C LEU A 65 12.19 -11.58 -4.61
N GLU A 66 11.89 -12.48 -3.67
CA GLU A 66 12.78 -13.59 -3.32
C GLU A 66 12.89 -14.61 -4.47
N GLN A 67 11.79 -14.83 -5.20
CA GLN A 67 11.82 -15.62 -6.42
C GLN A 67 12.80 -15.02 -7.44
N ASP A 68 12.78 -13.70 -7.63
CA ASP A 68 13.68 -13.01 -8.56
C ASP A 68 15.14 -13.12 -8.14
N ALA A 69 15.42 -12.95 -6.85
CA ALA A 69 16.76 -13.17 -6.29
C ALA A 69 17.29 -14.58 -6.60
N SER A 70 16.45 -15.61 -6.46
CA SER A 70 16.82 -16.98 -6.83
C SER A 70 16.99 -17.17 -8.34
N TRP A 71 16.20 -16.46 -9.16
CA TRP A 71 16.30 -16.50 -10.61
C TRP A 71 17.64 -15.96 -11.11
N HIS A 72 18.15 -14.91 -10.46
CA HIS A 72 19.49 -14.37 -10.74
C HIS A 72 20.63 -15.36 -10.51
N GLN A 73 20.43 -16.43 -9.71
CA GLN A 73 21.46 -17.44 -9.46
C GLN A 73 21.54 -18.51 -10.55
N VAL A 74 20.54 -18.60 -11.43
CA VAL A 74 20.40 -19.71 -12.38
C VAL A 74 20.39 -19.27 -13.84
N ILE A 75 20.43 -17.97 -14.11
CA ILE A 75 20.49 -17.44 -15.48
C ILE A 75 21.53 -16.33 -15.64
N ILE A 76 22.11 -16.28 -16.84
CA ILE A 76 22.68 -15.05 -17.39
C ILE A 76 21.60 -14.41 -18.24
N ARG A 77 21.35 -13.11 -18.03
CA ARG A 77 20.19 -12.42 -18.58
C ARG A 77 20.43 -11.94 -20.00
N ASP A 78 19.54 -12.30 -20.92
CA ASP A 78 19.50 -11.72 -22.28
C ASP A 78 18.97 -10.27 -22.28
N THR A 79 18.15 -9.90 -21.28
CA THR A 79 17.50 -8.59 -21.15
C THR A 79 17.01 -8.37 -19.72
N SER A 80 16.57 -7.15 -19.40
CA SER A 80 15.86 -6.82 -18.16
C SER A 80 14.39 -7.27 -18.14
N PHE A 81 13.88 -7.91 -19.20
CA PHE A 81 12.56 -8.55 -19.22
C PHE A 81 12.65 -10.06 -18.97
N THR A 82 13.16 -10.45 -17.80
CA THR A 82 13.20 -11.85 -17.38
C THR A 82 11.79 -12.35 -17.02
N ALA A 83 11.62 -13.67 -16.94
CA ALA A 83 10.36 -14.27 -16.49
C ALA A 83 9.95 -13.77 -15.08
N SER A 84 10.91 -13.70 -14.16
CA SER A 84 10.72 -13.19 -12.81
C SER A 84 10.37 -11.69 -12.78
N HIS A 85 11.09 -10.84 -13.53
CA HIS A 85 10.80 -9.40 -13.60
C HIS A 85 9.39 -9.12 -14.14
N ILE A 86 8.93 -9.87 -15.14
CA ILE A 86 7.58 -9.70 -15.72
C ILE A 86 6.48 -9.91 -14.68
N ILE A 87 6.70 -10.81 -13.72
CA ILE A 87 5.75 -11.09 -12.63
C ILE A 87 5.95 -10.10 -11.48
N ALA A 88 7.18 -9.89 -11.02
CA ALA A 88 7.48 -9.00 -9.91
C ALA A 88 7.10 -7.54 -10.24
N PHE A 89 7.78 -6.95 -11.22
CA PHE A 89 7.76 -5.50 -11.45
C PHE A 89 6.62 -5.03 -12.34
N TYR A 90 6.11 -5.88 -13.22
CA TYR A 90 5.05 -5.49 -14.17
C TYR A 90 3.67 -6.03 -13.80
N PHE A 91 3.57 -6.93 -12.81
CA PHE A 91 2.30 -7.43 -12.28
C PHE A 91 2.12 -7.10 -10.80
N THR A 92 2.89 -7.72 -9.90
CA THR A 92 2.61 -7.60 -8.46
C THR A 92 2.86 -6.20 -7.91
N PHE A 93 3.90 -5.52 -8.40
CA PHE A 93 4.25 -4.17 -7.95
C PHE A 93 3.16 -3.13 -8.26
N PRO A 94 2.73 -2.93 -9.53
CA PRO A 94 1.64 -2.02 -9.86
C PRO A 94 0.32 -2.37 -9.15
N LEU A 95 0.07 -3.66 -8.94
CA LEU A 95 -1.14 -4.15 -8.29
C LEU A 95 -1.19 -3.73 -6.81
N TYR A 96 -0.17 -4.03 -6.02
CA TYR A 96 -0.19 -3.66 -4.59
C TYR A 96 -0.15 -2.13 -4.41
N ILE A 97 0.54 -1.41 -5.29
CA ILE A 97 0.54 0.07 -5.30
C ILE A 97 -0.88 0.59 -5.50
N THR A 98 -1.60 0.06 -6.48
CA THR A 98 -3.00 0.43 -6.74
C THR A 98 -3.88 0.11 -5.53
N CYS A 99 -3.73 -1.06 -4.91
CA CYS A 99 -4.47 -1.43 -3.70
C CYS A 99 -4.17 -0.48 -2.52
N GLY A 100 -2.92 -0.05 -2.38
CA GLY A 100 -2.50 0.91 -1.36
C GLY A 100 -3.17 2.26 -1.58
N VAL A 101 -3.07 2.82 -2.79
CA VAL A 101 -3.73 4.09 -3.14
C VAL A 101 -5.26 3.98 -3.00
N ALA A 102 -5.85 2.84 -3.38
CA ALA A 102 -7.27 2.57 -3.20
C ALA A 102 -7.68 2.60 -1.72
N SER A 103 -6.89 1.98 -0.84
CA SER A 103 -7.10 2.02 0.61
C SER A 103 -7.00 3.44 1.16
N TYR A 104 -5.99 4.22 0.73
CA TYR A 104 -5.85 5.64 1.11
C TYR A 104 -7.06 6.45 0.68
N LEU A 105 -7.44 6.34 -0.60
CA LEU A 105 -8.56 7.07 -1.16
C LEU A 105 -9.85 6.70 -0.45
N TYR A 106 -10.10 5.41 -0.17
CA TYR A 106 -11.27 4.98 0.59
C TYR A 106 -11.36 5.71 1.93
N ALA A 107 -10.26 5.73 2.71
CA ALA A 107 -10.23 6.40 4.00
C ALA A 107 -10.60 7.88 3.88
N MET A 108 -9.91 8.60 2.98
CA MET A 108 -10.09 10.06 2.80
C MET A 108 -11.49 10.47 2.35
N THR A 109 -12.24 9.57 1.72
CA THR A 109 -13.53 9.89 1.07
C THR A 109 -14.73 9.26 1.75
N ARG A 110 -14.53 8.45 2.80
CA ARG A 110 -15.60 7.75 3.53
C ARG A 110 -15.50 7.89 5.05
N LEU A 111 -14.33 8.17 5.59
CA LEU A 111 -14.08 8.19 7.03
C LEU A 111 -13.80 9.63 7.50
N PRO A 112 -14.60 10.19 8.42
CA PRO A 112 -14.44 11.56 8.93
C PRO A 112 -13.05 11.87 9.47
N GLN A 113 -12.41 10.89 10.12
CA GLN A 113 -11.08 11.04 10.70
C GLN A 113 -10.00 11.30 9.63
N PHE A 114 -10.12 10.69 8.46
CA PHE A 114 -9.10 10.75 7.40
C PHE A 114 -9.45 11.75 6.30
N SER A 115 -10.62 12.39 6.35
CA SER A 115 -11.05 13.34 5.31
C SER A 115 -10.60 14.78 5.54
N LYS A 116 -10.26 15.15 6.79
CA LYS A 116 -9.92 16.53 7.17
C LYS A 116 -8.42 16.82 7.17
N ALA A 117 -7.61 15.80 7.42
CA ALA A 117 -6.17 15.91 7.51
C ALA A 117 -5.50 14.63 7.00
N VAL A 118 -4.25 14.77 6.58
CA VAL A 118 -3.43 13.65 6.11
C VAL A 118 -2.86 12.91 7.31
N SER A 119 -3.26 11.65 7.50
CA SER A 119 -2.67 10.80 8.55
C SER A 119 -1.25 10.42 8.16
N PHE A 120 -0.26 10.93 8.91
CA PHE A 120 1.15 10.58 8.72
C PHE A 120 1.39 9.05 8.81
N PRO A 121 0.85 8.34 9.82
CA PRO A 121 0.94 6.87 9.86
C PRO A 121 0.36 6.18 8.63
N LEU A 122 -0.79 6.65 8.13
CA LEU A 122 -1.43 6.05 6.97
C LEU A 122 -0.63 6.27 5.68
N VAL A 123 -0.08 7.47 5.50
CA VAL A 123 0.82 7.74 4.37
C VAL A 123 2.07 6.87 4.47
N GLY A 124 2.68 6.78 5.66
CA GLY A 124 3.80 5.88 5.90
C GLY A 124 3.48 4.43 5.57
N ALA A 125 2.32 3.93 6.02
CA ALA A 125 1.87 2.56 5.76
C ALA A 125 1.74 2.24 4.26
N ILE A 126 1.35 3.22 3.44
CA ILE A 126 1.02 3.02 2.02
C ILE A 126 2.22 3.31 1.12
N VAL A 127 2.93 4.41 1.39
CA VAL A 127 4.08 4.87 0.60
C VAL A 127 5.36 4.13 0.99
N GLY A 128 5.48 3.72 2.25
CA GLY A 128 6.64 2.99 2.76
C GLY A 128 7.03 1.78 1.91
N PRO A 129 6.09 0.87 1.61
CA PRO A 129 6.37 -0.24 0.71
C PRO A 129 6.80 0.16 -0.71
N MET A 130 6.43 1.35 -1.18
CA MET A 130 6.87 1.89 -2.47
C MET A 130 8.30 2.42 -2.45
N MET A 131 8.88 2.69 -1.28
CA MET A 131 10.27 3.14 -1.14
C MET A 131 11.29 2.05 -1.47
N ILE A 132 10.83 0.84 -1.83
CA ILE A 132 11.65 -0.18 -2.44
C ILE A 132 11.92 0.03 -3.93
N LEU A 133 11.11 0.83 -4.62
CA LEU A 133 11.26 1.03 -6.06
C LEU A 133 12.61 1.65 -6.44
N PRO A 134 13.14 2.66 -5.71
CA PRO A 134 14.50 3.15 -5.96
C PRO A 134 15.55 2.05 -5.80
N ASN A 135 15.41 1.19 -4.79
CA ASN A 135 16.34 0.07 -4.55
C ASN A 135 16.32 -0.91 -5.70
N VAL A 136 15.14 -1.37 -6.12
CA VAL A 136 15.00 -2.31 -7.23
C VAL A 136 15.51 -1.68 -8.52
N GLY A 137 15.11 -0.43 -8.82
CA GLY A 137 15.51 0.25 -10.05
C GLY A 137 17.02 0.48 -10.14
N LEU A 138 17.66 0.85 -9.03
CA LEU A 138 19.11 1.01 -8.99
C LEU A 138 19.82 -0.34 -8.99
N ASN A 139 19.31 -1.38 -8.31
CA ASN A 139 19.86 -2.75 -8.37
C ASN A 139 19.96 -3.23 -9.84
N GLU A 140 18.87 -3.05 -10.58
CA GLU A 140 18.81 -3.43 -12.00
C GLU A 140 19.72 -2.60 -12.89
N TRP A 141 19.90 -1.31 -12.57
CA TRP A 141 20.84 -0.43 -13.27
C TRP A 141 22.30 -0.80 -12.98
N GLY A 142 22.63 -1.16 -11.74
CA GLY A 142 23.95 -1.63 -11.34
C GLY A 142 24.38 -2.89 -12.09
N HIS A 143 23.46 -3.87 -12.24
CA HIS A 143 23.68 -5.07 -13.03
C HIS A 143 23.94 -4.80 -14.54
N ALA A 144 23.52 -3.64 -15.07
CA ALA A 144 23.71 -3.30 -16.48
C ALA A 144 25.02 -2.55 -16.80
N PHE A 145 25.66 -1.89 -15.81
CA PHE A 145 26.76 -0.94 -16.05
C PHE A 145 28.08 -1.24 -15.30
N TRP A 146 28.26 -2.44 -14.74
CA TRP A 146 29.55 -2.94 -14.25
C TRP A 146 30.25 -2.05 -13.20
N PHE A 147 29.51 -1.54 -12.21
CA PHE A 147 30.10 -0.92 -11.02
C PHE A 147 30.09 -1.90 -9.85
N VAL A 148 31.23 -1.94 -9.13
CA VAL A 148 31.58 -2.90 -8.08
C VAL A 148 30.56 -2.91 -6.93
N ASP A 149 30.30 -4.10 -6.40
CA ASP A 149 29.39 -4.43 -5.30
C ASP A 149 29.52 -3.53 -4.05
N GLU A 150 30.67 -2.87 -3.83
CA GLU A 150 30.96 -2.16 -2.58
C GLU A 150 30.23 -0.79 -2.45
N LEU A 151 29.91 -0.12 -3.55
CA LEU A 151 29.12 1.12 -3.54
C LEU A 151 27.61 0.85 -3.69
N PHE A 152 27.24 -0.33 -4.22
CA PHE A 152 25.87 -0.75 -4.51
C PHE A 152 25.25 -1.63 -3.43
N ALA A 153 26.00 -2.51 -2.77
CA ALA A 153 25.45 -3.41 -1.76
C ALA A 153 25.10 -2.66 -0.45
N ALA A 154 25.95 -1.73 0.01
CA ALA A 154 25.81 -1.16 1.35
C ALA A 154 24.75 -0.04 1.49
N PRO A 155 24.67 0.99 0.63
CA PRO A 155 23.68 2.08 0.78
C PRO A 155 22.30 1.70 0.26
N LEU A 156 22.25 0.91 -0.81
CA LEU A 156 21.02 0.60 -1.51
C LEU A 156 20.11 -0.29 -0.66
N HIS A 157 20.66 -1.22 0.13
CA HIS A 157 19.84 -2.11 0.97
C HIS A 157 19.11 -1.37 2.12
N TRP A 158 19.50 -0.14 2.48
CA TRP A 158 18.80 0.64 3.51
C TRP A 158 17.39 1.09 3.12
N GLY A 159 17.03 1.09 1.83
CA GLY A 159 15.64 1.30 1.43
C GLY A 159 14.71 0.16 1.86
N PHE A 160 15.19 -1.09 1.97
CA PHE A 160 14.43 -2.20 2.57
C PHE A 160 14.18 -1.96 4.06
N VAL A 161 15.15 -1.33 4.74
CA VAL A 161 15.01 -0.93 6.14
C VAL A 161 13.94 0.15 6.28
N THR A 162 13.93 1.16 5.40
CA THR A 162 12.86 2.19 5.37
C THR A 162 11.49 1.59 5.11
N LEU A 163 11.39 0.62 4.20
CA LEU A 163 10.17 -0.17 3.96
C LEU A 163 9.72 -0.90 5.24
N GLY A 164 10.67 -1.53 5.94
CA GLY A 164 10.41 -2.19 7.24
C GLY A 164 9.89 -1.22 8.30
N TRP A 165 10.53 -0.06 8.48
CA TRP A 165 10.11 0.96 9.44
C TRP A 165 8.73 1.54 9.10
N CYS A 166 8.46 1.84 7.83
CA CYS A 166 7.16 2.37 7.43
C CYS A 166 6.05 1.33 7.54
N GLY A 167 6.35 0.04 7.28
CA GLY A 167 5.43 -1.07 7.53
C GLY A 167 5.11 -1.25 9.02
N LEU A 168 6.14 -1.21 9.88
CA LEU A 168 6.00 -1.40 11.33
C LEU A 168 5.37 -0.20 12.06
N PHE A 169 5.89 1.00 11.83
CA PHE A 169 5.47 2.20 12.55
C PHE A 169 4.25 2.86 11.91
N GLY A 170 4.20 2.89 10.57
CA GLY A 170 3.04 3.40 9.84
C GLY A 170 1.87 2.43 9.88
N GLY A 171 2.08 1.21 9.38
CA GLY A 171 1.03 0.21 9.17
C GLY A 171 0.54 -0.49 10.44
N THR A 172 1.39 -1.26 11.11
CA THR A 172 0.98 -2.08 12.26
C THR A 172 0.85 -1.30 13.57
N GLY A 173 1.62 -0.23 13.76
CA GLY A 173 1.53 0.63 14.94
C GLY A 173 0.47 1.73 14.79
N GLY A 174 0.75 2.73 13.95
CA GLY A 174 -0.03 3.97 13.92
C GLY A 174 -1.42 3.83 13.29
N VAL A 175 -1.57 3.18 12.13
CA VAL A 175 -2.89 2.97 11.52
C VAL A 175 -3.77 2.06 12.38
N ALA A 176 -3.21 0.99 12.95
CA ALA A 176 -3.96 0.12 13.86
C ALA A 176 -4.45 0.88 15.11
N ALA A 177 -3.59 1.70 15.73
CA ALA A 177 -3.98 2.55 16.85
C ALA A 177 -5.10 3.53 16.48
N GLN A 178 -5.00 4.17 15.31
CA GLN A 178 -6.02 5.07 14.77
C GLN A 178 -7.37 4.37 14.54
N ILE A 179 -7.35 3.14 14.03
CA ILE A 179 -8.55 2.30 13.84
C ILE A 179 -9.16 1.94 15.20
N VAL A 180 -8.36 1.38 16.10
CA VAL A 180 -8.83 0.91 17.42
C VAL A 180 -9.42 2.06 18.21
N ALA A 181 -8.74 3.21 18.28
CA ALA A 181 -9.24 4.39 18.98
C ALA A 181 -10.60 4.85 18.45
N ARG A 182 -10.74 4.93 17.12
CA ARG A 182 -11.99 5.39 16.51
C ARG A 182 -13.11 4.39 16.66
N MET A 183 -12.84 3.11 16.41
CA MET A 183 -13.84 2.06 16.53
C MET A 183 -14.30 1.88 17.98
N SER A 184 -13.42 2.05 18.97
CA SER A 184 -13.79 2.06 20.39
C SER A 184 -14.82 3.15 20.68
N ASN A 185 -14.51 4.41 20.33
CA ASN A 185 -15.43 5.53 20.56
C ASN A 185 -16.75 5.36 19.81
N LEU A 186 -16.72 4.80 18.59
CA LEU A 186 -17.93 4.49 17.83
C LEU A 186 -18.76 3.40 18.53
N CYS A 187 -18.13 2.38 19.10
CA CYS A 187 -18.84 1.35 19.85
C CYS A 187 -19.52 1.94 21.10
N ASP A 188 -18.85 2.84 21.81
CA ASP A 188 -19.42 3.50 22.98
C ASP A 188 -20.66 4.35 22.63
N VAL A 189 -20.60 5.11 21.54
CA VAL A 189 -21.76 5.89 21.08
C VAL A 189 -22.91 4.99 20.61
N VAL A 190 -22.61 3.88 19.91
CA VAL A 190 -23.64 3.01 19.32
C VAL A 190 -24.30 2.09 20.34
N TRP A 191 -23.53 1.55 21.29
CA TRP A 191 -24.03 0.54 22.23
C TRP A 191 -24.07 1.00 23.69
N ASN A 192 -23.27 1.98 24.10
CA ASN A 192 -23.18 2.42 25.49
C ASN A 192 -23.88 3.77 25.75
N ASN A 193 -24.55 4.36 24.75
CA ASN A 193 -25.22 5.66 24.82
C ASN A 193 -24.30 6.83 25.22
N GLU A 194 -23.00 6.74 24.92
CA GLU A 194 -22.06 7.84 25.14
C GLU A 194 -22.35 9.04 24.23
N SER A 195 -21.92 10.22 24.68
CA SER A 195 -22.04 11.45 23.87
C SER A 195 -21.22 11.35 22.59
N LYS A 196 -21.72 11.95 21.49
CA LYS A 196 -20.96 12.06 20.23
C LYS A 196 -19.72 12.96 20.35
N ASP A 197 -19.53 13.64 21.47
CA ASP A 197 -18.35 14.48 21.74
C ASP A 197 -17.05 13.65 21.75
N CYS A 198 -17.10 12.36 22.10
CA CYS A 198 -15.92 11.48 22.00
C CYS A 198 -15.50 11.19 20.55
N LEU A 199 -16.31 11.57 19.56
CA LEU A 199 -16.03 11.42 18.14
C LEU A 199 -15.33 12.64 17.52
N HIS A 200 -14.83 13.58 18.32
CA HIS A 200 -13.98 14.63 17.77
C HIS A 200 -12.76 14.00 17.06
N VAL A 201 -12.38 14.60 15.94
CA VAL A 201 -11.22 14.14 15.16
C VAL A 201 -9.99 14.37 16.02
N ILE A 202 -9.31 13.29 16.40
CA ILE A 202 -8.06 13.36 17.14
C ILE A 202 -7.01 13.93 16.17
N PRO A 203 -6.41 15.11 16.45
CA PRO A 203 -5.34 15.63 15.64
C PRO A 203 -4.11 14.73 15.84
N TYR A 204 -3.69 14.03 14.78
CA TYR A 204 -2.41 13.35 14.72
C TYR A 204 -1.52 14.07 13.70
#